data_AF-A0A0S7XT45-F1
#
_entry.id   AF-A0A0S7XT45-F1
#
_cell.length_a   1.000
_cell.length_b   1.000
_cell.length_c   1.000
_cell.angle_alpha   90.00
_cell.angle_beta   90.00
_cell.angle_gamma   90.00
#
_symmetry.space_group_name_H-M   'P 1'
#
loop_
_entity.id
_entity.type
_entity.pdbx_description
1 polymer ?
#
loop_
_entity_poly.entity_id
_entity_poly.type
_entity_poly.pdbx_seq_one_letter_code
_entity_poly.pdbx_strand_id
1 'polypeptide(L)'
;MARRIILVGLLLAVLGYAVYTYWPLVSPYFARPVSKVKLEEVREKAAAPAPLPTPAAEEAKMELVEEKKIVREARELVDPFSLRVSVRSKKEIEAKPGVALKPAPRPEPKLEGIWVDPNLRAAFISGQVMTEGSIIMGWRVDRIFRTEVWLKKGKSLKILRMEGR
;
A
#
# COMPACT_ATOMS: atom_id res chain seq x y z
N MET A 1 -57.95 23.86 -4.03
CA MET A 1 -57.19 22.67 -3.54
C MET A 1 -57.23 21.51 -4.54
N ALA A 2 -58.40 21.09 -5.03
CA ALA A 2 -58.56 19.93 -5.93
C ALA A 2 -57.69 19.94 -7.21
N ARG A 3 -57.52 21.09 -7.89
CA ARG A 3 -56.69 21.20 -9.12
C ARG A 3 -55.22 20.86 -8.90
N ARG A 4 -54.66 21.15 -7.72
CA ARG A 4 -53.26 20.83 -7.38
C ARG A 4 -53.07 19.33 -7.15
N ILE A 5 -54.07 18.68 -6.54
CA ILE A 5 -54.04 17.22 -6.29
C ILE A 5 -54.08 16.44 -7.61
N ILE A 6 -54.90 16.88 -8.56
CA ILE A 6 -54.99 16.27 -9.90
C ILE A 6 -53.66 16.42 -10.65
N LEU A 7 -53.05 17.60 -10.63
CA LEU A 7 -51.76 17.83 -11.29
C LEU A 7 -50.63 16.98 -10.69
N VAL A 8 -50.59 16.85 -9.36
CA VAL A 8 -49.59 16.01 -8.68
C VAL A 8 -49.80 14.53 -9.01
N GLY A 9 -51.05 14.06 -9.04
CA GLY A 9 -51.37 12.69 -9.45
C GLY A 9 -50.96 12.39 -10.89
N LEU A 10 -51.20 13.33 -11.80
CA LEU A 10 -50.82 13.20 -13.21
C LEU A 10 -49.30 13.19 -13.38
N LEU A 11 -48.58 14.01 -12.62
CA LEU A 11 -47.12 14.07 -12.64
C LEU A 11 -46.49 12.77 -12.11
N LEU A 12 -47.05 12.20 -11.04
CA LEU A 12 -46.61 10.89 -10.52
C LEU A 12 -46.89 9.75 -11.49
N ALA A 13 -48.05 9.77 -12.18
CA ALA A 13 -48.38 8.78 -13.20
C ALA A 13 -47.41 8.83 -14.39
N VAL A 14 -47.03 10.03 -14.85
CA VAL A 14 -46.05 10.22 -15.93
C VAL A 14 -44.66 9.74 -15.50
N LEU A 15 -44.23 10.05 -14.27
CA LEU A 15 -42.96 9.56 -13.73
C LEU A 15 -42.95 8.02 -13.62
N GLY A 16 -44.02 7.41 -13.10
CA GLY A 16 -44.13 5.95 -13.00
C GLY A 16 -44.08 5.28 -14.38
N TYR A 17 -44.78 5.85 -15.37
CA TYR A 17 -44.76 5.35 -16.74
C TYR A 17 -43.38 5.47 -17.40
N ALA A 18 -42.68 6.59 -17.19
CA ALA A 18 -41.31 6.77 -17.67
C ALA A 18 -40.35 5.75 -17.02
N VAL A 19 -40.43 5.54 -15.70
CA VAL A 19 -39.61 4.51 -15.05
C VAL A 19 -39.94 3.14 -15.64
N TYR A 20 -41.22 2.74 -15.74
CA TYR A 20 -41.58 1.44 -16.28
C TYR A 20 -41.10 1.20 -17.72
N THR A 21 -41.24 2.20 -18.59
CA THR A 21 -40.86 2.09 -20.01
C THR A 21 -39.35 2.11 -20.23
N TYR A 22 -38.62 2.93 -19.48
CA TYR A 22 -37.17 3.10 -19.66
C TYR A 22 -36.34 2.21 -18.73
N TRP A 23 -36.91 1.60 -17.70
CA TRP A 23 -36.20 0.69 -16.78
C TRP A 23 -35.49 -0.48 -17.48
N PRO A 24 -36.08 -1.16 -18.48
CA PRO A 24 -35.39 -2.26 -19.16
C PRO A 24 -34.12 -1.80 -19.90
N LEU A 25 -34.08 -0.55 -20.41
CA LEU A 25 -32.92 0.00 -21.10
C LEU A 25 -31.78 0.39 -20.14
N VAL A 26 -32.12 0.81 -18.93
CA VAL A 26 -31.13 1.31 -17.96
C VAL A 26 -30.73 0.23 -16.94
N SER A 27 -31.58 -0.78 -16.69
CA SER A 27 -31.30 -1.87 -15.75
C SER A 27 -30.00 -2.67 -15.98
N PRO A 28 -29.53 -2.96 -17.21
CA PRO A 28 -28.28 -3.71 -17.39
C PRO A 28 -27.02 -2.92 -16.98
N TYR A 29 -27.10 -1.60 -16.84
CA TYR A 29 -25.99 -0.78 -16.35
C TYR A 29 -25.86 -0.80 -14.82
N PHE A 30 -26.96 -1.10 -14.10
CA PHE A 30 -26.96 -1.20 -12.64
C PHE A 30 -26.84 -2.65 -12.14
N ALA A 31 -27.22 -3.64 -12.94
CA ALA A 31 -27.25 -5.05 -12.56
C ALA A 31 -26.07 -5.87 -13.13
N ARG A 32 -24.82 -5.40 -12.99
CA ARG A 32 -23.67 -6.29 -13.21
C ARG A 32 -23.37 -7.07 -11.92
N PRO A 33 -23.69 -8.37 -11.83
CA PRO A 33 -23.15 -9.20 -10.77
C PRO A 33 -21.63 -9.28 -10.95
N VAL A 34 -20.90 -9.05 -9.88
CA VAL A 34 -19.46 -9.33 -9.78
C VAL A 34 -19.26 -10.77 -10.24
N SER A 35 -18.71 -10.96 -11.43
CA SER A 35 -18.30 -12.25 -11.93
C SER A 35 -17.22 -12.77 -10.98
N LYS A 36 -17.59 -13.79 -10.18
CA LYS A 36 -16.63 -14.61 -9.45
C LYS A 36 -15.61 -15.10 -10.48
N VAL A 37 -14.39 -14.58 -10.39
CA VAL A 37 -13.26 -15.05 -11.19
C VAL A 37 -13.10 -16.53 -10.89
N LYS A 38 -13.37 -17.36 -11.90
CA LYS A 38 -13.11 -18.80 -11.90
C LYS A 38 -11.60 -18.97 -11.87
N LEU A 39 -11.08 -19.29 -10.69
CA LEU A 39 -9.66 -19.53 -10.45
C LEU A 39 -9.40 -21.02 -10.67
N GLU A 40 -9.34 -21.46 -11.93
CA GLU A 40 -8.86 -22.77 -12.35
C GLU A 40 -8.65 -22.76 -13.87
N GLU A 41 -7.62 -23.46 -14.34
CA GLU A 41 -7.08 -23.51 -15.73
C GLU A 41 -6.15 -22.38 -16.17
N VAL A 42 -4.94 -22.33 -15.59
CA VAL A 42 -3.70 -22.36 -16.40
C VAL A 42 -2.66 -23.19 -15.64
N ARG A 43 -2.94 -24.49 -15.53
CA ARG A 43 -1.91 -25.51 -15.32
C ARG A 43 -1.79 -26.21 -16.67
N GLU A 44 -0.55 -26.36 -17.13
CA GLU A 44 -0.08 -27.08 -18.32
C GLU A 44 0.54 -26.21 -19.43
N LYS A 45 1.77 -26.62 -19.78
CA LYS A 45 2.66 -26.19 -20.87
C LYS A 45 3.51 -24.95 -20.64
N ALA A 46 4.32 -24.98 -19.58
CA ALA A 46 5.73 -24.59 -19.74
C ALA A 46 6.55 -25.87 -19.95
N ALA A 47 6.82 -26.23 -21.21
CA ALA A 47 7.85 -27.21 -21.53
C ALA A 47 9.21 -26.55 -21.19
N ALA A 48 9.90 -27.05 -20.16
CA ALA A 48 11.24 -26.62 -19.84
C ALA A 48 12.20 -27.07 -20.96
N PRO A 49 13.04 -26.19 -21.54
CA PRO A 49 14.13 -26.63 -22.38
C PRO A 49 15.20 -27.32 -21.52
N ALA A 50 15.76 -28.41 -22.05
CA ALA A 50 16.75 -29.25 -21.38
C ALA A 50 17.99 -28.46 -20.89
N PRO A 51 18.62 -28.86 -19.77
CA PRO A 51 19.80 -28.17 -19.26
C PRO A 51 21.03 -28.44 -20.14
N LEU A 52 21.68 -27.36 -20.58
CA LEU A 52 23.03 -27.39 -21.15
C LEU A 52 24.05 -27.70 -20.03
N PRO A 53 25.06 -28.56 -20.25
CA PRO A 53 26.10 -28.79 -19.26
C PRO A 53 27.06 -27.59 -19.21
N THR A 54 26.99 -26.78 -18.15
CA THR A 54 27.96 -25.73 -17.83
C THR A 54 29.00 -26.24 -16.81
N PRO A 55 30.30 -25.91 -16.95
CA PRO A 55 31.39 -26.38 -16.09
C PRO A 55 31.41 -25.82 -14.65
N ALA A 56 30.36 -25.11 -14.23
CA ALA A 56 30.28 -24.42 -12.93
C ALA A 56 30.02 -25.36 -11.73
N ALA A 57 29.89 -26.67 -11.93
CA ALA A 57 29.62 -27.63 -10.85
C ALA A 57 30.89 -28.06 -10.08
N GLU A 58 32.09 -27.76 -10.60
CA GLU A 58 33.36 -28.07 -9.92
C GLU A 58 33.84 -26.96 -8.98
N GLU A 59 33.57 -25.69 -9.29
CA GLU A 59 33.95 -24.54 -8.45
C GLU A 59 33.16 -24.50 -7.13
N ALA A 60 31.89 -24.93 -7.14
CA ALA A 60 31.04 -24.97 -5.94
C ALA A 60 31.52 -25.98 -4.87
N LYS A 61 32.39 -26.94 -5.22
CA LYS A 61 32.96 -27.88 -4.22
C LYS A 61 34.19 -27.32 -3.53
N MET A 62 34.87 -26.34 -4.11
CA MET A 62 36.10 -25.77 -3.54
C MET A 62 35.80 -24.66 -2.53
N GLU A 63 34.82 -23.78 -2.79
CA GLU A 63 34.41 -22.73 -1.82
C GLU A 63 33.87 -23.32 -0.50
N LEU A 64 33.19 -24.48 -0.56
CA LEU A 64 32.59 -25.11 0.61
C LEU A 64 33.61 -25.73 1.59
N VAL A 65 34.87 -25.89 1.15
CA VAL A 65 35.97 -26.38 2.00
C VAL A 65 36.67 -25.23 2.74
N GLU A 66 36.74 -24.04 2.16
CA GLU A 66 37.32 -22.87 2.82
C GLU A 66 36.43 -22.29 3.92
N GLU A 67 35.10 -22.23 3.73
CA GLU A 67 34.18 -21.78 4.78
C GLU A 67 34.24 -22.63 6.06
N LYS A 68 34.47 -23.95 5.93
CA LYS A 68 34.55 -24.85 7.10
C LYS A 68 35.81 -24.66 7.94
N LYS A 69 36.88 -24.09 7.37
CA LYS A 69 38.13 -23.83 8.09
C LYS A 69 38.02 -22.55 8.93
N ILE A 70 37.32 -21.53 8.42
CA ILE A 70 37.11 -20.24 9.09
C ILE A 70 36.19 -20.39 10.33
N VAL A 71 35.20 -21.28 10.29
CA VAL A 71 34.27 -21.51 11.42
C VAL A 71 34.95 -22.22 12.62
N ARG A 72 36.06 -22.94 12.39
CA ARG A 72 36.80 -23.61 13.48
C ARG A 72 37.77 -22.67 14.20
N GLU A 73 38.38 -21.71 13.52
CA GLU A 73 39.26 -20.71 14.15
C GLU A 73 38.49 -19.64 14.95
N ALA A 74 37.23 -19.35 14.60
CA ALA A 74 36.41 -18.37 15.32
C ALA A 74 35.87 -18.86 16.69
N ARG A 75 36.03 -20.14 17.04
CA ARG A 75 35.52 -20.70 18.30
C ARG A 75 36.50 -20.68 19.47
N GLU A 76 37.76 -20.30 19.25
CA GLU A 76 38.82 -20.49 20.25
C GLU A 76 39.23 -19.21 21.01
N LEU A 77 38.59 -18.05 20.78
CA LEU A 77 39.09 -16.78 21.31
C LEU A 77 38.07 -15.82 21.93
N VAL A 78 36.93 -16.30 22.44
CA VAL A 78 36.04 -15.44 23.24
C VAL A 78 35.67 -16.14 24.55
N ASP A 79 36.46 -15.84 25.59
CA ASP A 79 36.17 -16.24 26.96
C ASP A 79 34.85 -15.59 27.42
N PRO A 80 33.78 -16.36 27.66
CA PRO A 80 32.42 -15.82 27.86
C PRO A 80 32.27 -14.96 29.11
N PHE A 81 33.24 -15.00 30.03
CA PHE A 81 33.23 -14.23 31.29
C PHE A 81 34.04 -12.92 31.22
N SER A 82 34.71 -12.65 30.10
CA SER A 82 35.46 -11.41 29.88
C SER A 82 34.57 -10.25 29.37
N LEU A 83 33.35 -10.54 28.91
CA LEU A 83 32.30 -9.56 28.64
C LEU A 83 31.68 -9.03 29.95
N ARG A 84 32.51 -8.45 30.81
CA ARG A 84 32.05 -7.73 32.00
C ARG A 84 31.34 -6.46 31.54
N VAL A 85 30.03 -6.55 31.34
CA VAL A 85 29.15 -5.39 31.17
C VAL A 85 29.32 -4.52 32.42
N SER A 86 29.88 -3.32 32.27
CA SER A 86 29.94 -2.36 33.35
C SER A 86 28.51 -1.90 33.66
N VAL A 87 27.93 -2.44 34.73
CA VAL A 87 26.63 -1.99 35.24
C VAL A 87 26.85 -0.58 35.77
N ARG A 88 26.48 0.43 34.98
CA ARG A 88 26.49 1.82 35.42
C ARG A 88 25.68 1.93 36.71
N SER A 89 26.34 2.33 37.79
CA SER A 89 25.71 2.53 39.08
C SER A 89 24.71 3.68 38.95
N LYS A 90 23.57 3.56 39.65
CA LYS A 90 22.41 4.47 39.62
C LYS A 90 22.72 5.95 39.89
N LYS A 91 23.96 6.30 40.26
CA LYS A 91 24.42 7.66 40.58
C LYS A 91 25.02 8.42 39.39
N GLU A 92 25.29 7.79 38.24
CA GLU A 92 25.85 8.49 37.07
C GLU A 92 24.76 9.05 36.12
N ILE A 93 23.48 8.91 36.51
CA ILE A 93 22.35 9.59 35.87
C ILE A 93 22.06 10.89 36.63
N GLU A 94 23.10 11.62 37.03
CA GLU A 94 22.92 13.02 37.38
C GLU A 94 22.75 13.80 36.07
N ALA A 95 21.47 14.01 35.78
CA ALA A 95 20.88 14.97 34.87
C ALA A 95 21.90 15.95 34.25
N LYS A 96 22.22 15.76 32.96
CA LYS A 96 22.49 16.91 32.10
C LYS A 96 21.18 17.68 31.98
N PRO A 97 21.05 18.89 32.56
CA PRO A 97 19.85 19.68 32.36
C PRO A 97 19.93 20.28 30.95
N GLY A 98 18.87 20.09 30.16
CA GLY A 98 18.64 20.93 28.98
C GLY A 98 19.00 20.34 27.61
N VAL A 99 19.09 19.02 27.43
CA VAL A 99 18.86 18.49 26.08
C VAL A 99 17.35 18.46 25.86
N ALA A 100 16.81 19.58 25.38
CA ALA A 100 15.48 19.60 24.80
C ALA A 100 15.43 18.46 23.77
N LEU A 101 14.73 17.38 24.11
CA LEU A 101 14.40 16.35 23.13
C LEU A 101 13.59 17.05 22.05
N LYS A 102 14.25 17.43 20.96
CA LYS A 102 13.55 17.90 19.77
C LYS A 102 12.53 16.82 19.45
N PRO A 103 11.23 17.17 19.30
CA PRO A 103 10.23 16.17 18.95
C PRO A 103 10.74 15.44 17.71
N ALA A 104 10.82 14.11 17.80
CA ALA A 104 11.21 13.29 16.67
C ALA A 104 10.35 13.69 15.45
N PRO A 105 10.95 13.89 14.27
CA PRO A 105 10.21 14.30 13.10
C PRO A 105 9.10 13.28 12.84
N ARG A 106 7.85 13.73 12.82
CA ARG A 106 6.73 12.86 12.45
C ARG A 106 6.98 12.39 11.02
N PRO A 107 6.80 11.10 10.71
CA PRO A 107 6.95 10.62 9.35
C PRO A 107 5.99 11.38 8.44
N GLU A 108 6.53 12.01 7.40
CA GLU A 108 5.72 12.71 6.42
C GLU A 108 5.26 11.73 5.33
N PRO A 109 4.00 11.84 4.88
CA PRO A 109 3.53 11.01 3.78
C PRO A 109 4.30 11.38 2.50
N LYS A 110 4.97 10.39 1.90
CA LYS A 110 5.71 10.53 0.65
C LYS A 110 4.93 9.87 -0.47
N LEU A 111 4.78 10.57 -1.59
CA LEU A 111 4.14 10.03 -2.78
C LEU A 111 5.17 9.27 -3.61
N GLU A 112 4.93 7.99 -3.83
CA GLU A 112 5.81 7.10 -4.59
C GLU A 112 5.28 6.86 -6.00
N GLY A 113 3.96 6.87 -6.18
CA GLY A 113 3.33 6.57 -7.45
C GLY A 113 1.86 6.96 -7.49
N ILE A 114 1.34 7.11 -8.69
CA ILE A 114 -0.08 7.37 -8.95
C ILE A 114 -0.54 6.44 -10.07
N TRP A 115 -1.65 5.76 -9.85
CA TRP A 115 -2.37 5.01 -10.87
C TRP A 115 -3.72 5.67 -11.11
N VAL A 116 -3.95 6.14 -12.34
CA VAL A 116 -5.21 6.77 -12.74
C VAL A 116 -5.79 6.08 -13.98
N ASP A 117 -6.85 5.32 -13.75
CA ASP A 117 -7.70 4.72 -14.77
C ASP A 117 -9.10 5.39 -14.78
N PRO A 118 -9.91 5.17 -15.84
CA PRO A 118 -11.27 5.69 -15.90
C PRO A 118 -12.16 5.23 -14.72
N ASN A 119 -11.91 4.03 -14.21
CA ASN A 119 -12.72 3.39 -13.17
C ASN A 119 -12.06 3.37 -11.79
N LEU A 120 -10.75 3.65 -11.71
CA LEU A 120 -9.97 3.50 -10.49
C LEU A 120 -8.93 4.62 -10.38
N ARG A 121 -8.88 5.25 -9.22
CA ARG A 121 -7.82 6.20 -8.87
C ARG A 121 -7.17 5.74 -7.58
N ALA A 122 -5.88 5.45 -7.66
CA ALA A 122 -5.08 4.99 -6.54
C ALA A 122 -3.76 5.76 -6.49
N ALA A 123 -3.28 6.02 -5.28
CA ALA A 123 -2.00 6.64 -5.01
C ALA A 123 -1.19 5.74 -4.08
N PHE A 124 0.09 5.57 -4.38
CA PHE A 124 1.04 4.87 -3.53
C PHE A 124 1.69 5.91 -2.61
N ILE A 125 1.30 5.91 -1.35
CA ILE A 125 1.77 6.85 -0.34
C ILE A 125 2.45 6.07 0.78
N SER A 126 3.75 6.30 1.00
CA SER A 126 4.56 5.63 2.02
C SER A 126 4.41 4.10 2.01
N GLY A 127 4.52 3.49 0.82
CA GLY A 127 4.37 2.06 0.60
C GLY A 127 2.95 1.49 0.68
N GLN A 128 1.92 2.34 0.86
CA GLN A 128 0.52 1.89 0.95
C GLN A 128 -0.32 2.38 -0.24
N VAL A 129 -1.25 1.53 -0.71
CA VAL A 129 -2.19 1.88 -1.77
C VAL A 129 -3.39 2.60 -1.18
N MET A 130 -3.58 3.86 -1.53
CA MET A 130 -4.64 4.72 -1.04
C MET A 130 -5.60 5.08 -2.18
N THR A 131 -6.90 5.04 -1.91
CA THR A 131 -7.95 5.53 -2.81
C THR A 131 -8.53 6.84 -2.29
N GLU A 132 -9.36 7.50 -3.09
CA GLU A 132 -10.09 8.69 -2.64
C GLU A 132 -10.93 8.36 -1.39
N GLY A 133 -10.86 9.21 -0.36
CA GLY A 133 -11.51 9.00 0.93
C GLY A 133 -10.71 8.20 1.97
N SER A 134 -9.63 7.50 1.58
CA SER A 134 -8.76 6.77 2.51
C SER A 134 -8.04 7.72 3.48
N ILE A 135 -7.62 7.20 4.64
CA ILE A 135 -6.93 7.98 5.67
C ILE A 135 -5.54 7.38 5.91
N ILE A 136 -4.50 8.22 5.79
CA ILE A 136 -3.10 7.86 6.04
C ILE A 136 -2.42 8.88 6.95
N MET A 137 -1.81 8.42 8.05
CA MET A 137 -1.13 9.29 9.04
C MET A 137 -2.01 10.47 9.54
N GLY A 138 -3.32 10.23 9.60
CA GLY A 138 -4.33 11.23 9.98
C GLY A 138 -4.65 12.28 8.92
N TRP A 139 -4.20 12.08 7.68
CA TRP A 139 -4.59 12.85 6.49
C TRP A 139 -5.59 12.04 5.68
N ARG A 140 -6.70 12.66 5.26
CA ARG A 140 -7.66 12.06 4.33
C ARG A 140 -7.28 12.40 2.90
N VAL A 141 -7.30 11.41 2.01
CA VAL A 141 -7.16 11.63 0.57
C VAL A 141 -8.43 12.28 0.04
N ASP A 142 -8.33 13.51 -0.43
CA ASP A 142 -9.46 14.27 -0.96
C ASP A 142 -9.66 13.98 -2.45
N ARG A 143 -8.59 14.11 -3.25
CA ARG A 143 -8.58 13.82 -4.69
C ARG A 143 -7.25 13.27 -5.16
N ILE A 144 -7.32 12.40 -6.15
CA ILE A 144 -6.15 11.85 -6.83
C ILE A 144 -6.15 12.36 -8.28
N PHE A 145 -5.12 13.13 -8.62
CA PHE A 145 -4.85 13.58 -10.00
C PHE A 145 -3.74 12.73 -10.60
N ARG A 146 -3.44 12.92 -11.89
CA ARG A 146 -2.37 12.17 -12.58
C ARG A 146 -0.96 12.51 -12.07
N THR A 147 -0.77 13.70 -11.52
CA THR A 147 0.55 14.24 -11.14
C THR A 147 0.66 14.61 -9.68
N GLU A 148 -0.47 14.73 -8.99
CA GLU A 148 -0.53 15.17 -7.60
C GLU A 148 -1.69 14.53 -6.84
N VAL A 149 -1.53 14.47 -5.52
CA VAL A 149 -2.53 13.93 -4.60
C VAL A 149 -2.81 14.97 -3.53
N TRP A 150 -4.08 15.26 -3.33
CA TRP A 150 -4.52 16.24 -2.36
C TRP A 150 -4.91 15.52 -1.06
N LEU A 151 -4.22 15.89 0.02
CA LEU A 151 -4.43 15.37 1.36
C LEU A 151 -5.04 16.45 2.24
N LYS A 152 -6.07 16.12 3.00
CA LYS A 152 -6.77 17.05 3.90
C LYS A 152 -6.73 16.56 5.34
N LYS A 153 -6.39 17.44 6.27
CA LYS A 153 -6.41 17.19 7.71
C LYS A 153 -7.07 18.37 8.42
N GLY A 154 -8.36 18.24 8.74
CA GLY A 154 -9.17 19.34 9.25
C GLY A 154 -9.26 20.48 8.22
N LYS A 155 -8.68 21.64 8.55
CA LYS A 155 -8.61 22.83 7.67
C LYS A 155 -7.34 22.88 6.82
N SER A 156 -6.35 22.01 7.08
CA SER A 156 -5.09 21.99 6.35
C SER A 156 -5.19 21.14 5.09
N LEU A 157 -4.64 21.65 3.99
CA LEU A 157 -4.46 20.93 2.72
C LEU A 157 -2.96 20.74 2.48
N LYS A 158 -2.54 19.51 2.18
CA LYS A 158 -1.19 19.16 1.76
C LYS A 158 -1.28 18.56 0.36
N ILE A 159 -0.52 19.12 -0.57
CA ILE A 159 -0.46 18.63 -1.95
C ILE A 159 0.85 17.85 -2.08
N LEU A 160 0.74 16.56 -2.36
CA LEU A 160 1.89 15.73 -2.68
C LEU A 160 2.05 15.67 -4.20
N ARG A 161 3.25 15.98 -4.68
CA ARG A 161 3.62 15.90 -6.09
C ARG A 161 4.61 14.76 -6.28
N MET A 162 4.60 14.16 -7.47
CA MET A 162 5.59 13.16 -7.84
C MET A 162 6.98 13.81 -7.85
N GLU A 163 7.88 13.30 -7.02
CA GLU A 163 9.26 13.76 -6.93
C GLU A 163 10.01 13.28 -8.19
N GLY A 164 10.13 14.13 -9.22
CA GLY A 164 10.86 13.77 -10.44
C GLY A 164 10.39 14.38 -11.77
N ARG A 165 9.53 15.40 -11.78
CA ARG A 165 9.23 16.21 -12.98
C ARG A 165 9.02 17.67 -12.65
#